data_AF-A0A941UI68-F1
#
_entry.id   AF-A0A941UI68-F1
#
_cell.length_a   1.000
_cell.length_b   1.000
_cell.length_c   1.000
_cell.angle_alpha   90.00
_cell.angle_beta   90.00
_cell.angle_gamma   90.00
#
_symmetry.space_group_name_H-M   'P 1'
#
loop_
_entity.id
_entity.type
_entity.pdbx_description
1 polymer ?
#
loop_
_entity_poly.entity_id
_entity_poly.type
_entity_poly.pdbx_seq_one_letter_code
_entity_poly.pdbx_strand_id
1 'polypeptide(L)'
;MRIAIILAVLSIVMLAACTIKRGPSLPPPDVVPSVDLTRYVGTWYEIASYPNRFQKGCSGTSATYTLMPDGGIEVLNRCTRAGKTDSVKGRAKAADASTNAKLKVTFFWPFSGDYWIIELGAQYEYA
;
A
#
# COMPACT_ATOMS: atom_id res chain seq x y z
N MET A 1 -9.54 -41.76 18.51
CA MET A 1 -8.34 -42.01 17.68
C MET A 1 -8.31 -41.20 16.38
N ARG A 2 -9.38 -41.19 15.56
CA ARG A 2 -9.42 -40.42 14.28
C ARG A 2 -9.25 -38.90 14.43
N ILE A 3 -9.87 -38.27 15.43
CA ILE A 3 -9.78 -36.81 15.67
C ILE A 3 -8.38 -36.38 16.09
N ALA A 4 -7.70 -37.16 16.94
CA ALA A 4 -6.33 -36.87 17.38
C ALA A 4 -5.33 -36.96 16.22
N ILE A 5 -5.54 -37.90 15.29
CA ILE A 5 -4.72 -38.01 14.07
C ILE A 5 -4.95 -36.80 13.15
N ILE A 6 -6.19 -36.35 12.98
CA ILE A 6 -6.52 -35.15 12.19
C ILE A 6 -5.85 -33.90 12.77
N LEU A 7 -5.92 -33.71 14.10
CA LEU A 7 -5.30 -32.55 14.77
C LEU A 7 -3.76 -32.58 14.71
N ALA A 8 -3.15 -33.76 14.82
CA ALA A 8 -1.71 -33.93 14.68
C ALA A 8 -1.26 -33.63 13.24
N VAL A 9 -1.98 -34.12 12.23
CA VAL A 9 -1.70 -33.86 10.81
C VAL A 9 -1.86 -32.37 10.49
N LEU A 10 -2.91 -31.70 11.00
CA LEU A 10 -3.13 -30.27 10.77
C LEU A 10 -2.01 -29.41 11.39
N SER A 11 -1.54 -29.80 12.58
CA SER A 11 -0.41 -29.14 13.24
C SER A 11 0.89 -29.30 12.44
N ILE A 12 1.17 -30.51 11.95
CA ILE A 12 2.35 -30.80 11.11
C ILE A 12 2.31 -29.99 9.80
N VAL A 13 1.14 -29.86 9.17
CA VAL A 13 0.97 -29.05 7.95
C VAL A 13 1.19 -27.55 8.22
N MET A 14 0.73 -27.01 9.35
CA MET A 14 1.02 -25.62 9.73
C MET A 14 2.52 -25.38 10.01
N LEU A 15 3.21 -26.34 10.65
CA LEU A 15 4.65 -26.26 10.91
C LEU A 15 5.49 -26.34 9.61
N ALA A 16 5.06 -27.13 8.63
CA ALA A 16 5.73 -27.24 7.34
C ALA A 16 5.58 -25.97 6.47
N ALA A 17 4.48 -25.22 6.63
CA ALA A 17 4.23 -23.97 5.89
C ALA A 17 5.22 -22.83 6.22
N CYS A 18 5.94 -22.92 7.36
CA CYS A 18 6.99 -21.97 7.72
C CYS A 18 8.31 -22.17 6.93
N THR A 19 8.44 -23.25 6.17
CA THR A 19 9.70 -23.57 5.43
C THR A 19 9.67 -23.16 3.96
N ILE A 20 8.65 -22.42 3.52
CA ILE A 20 8.61 -21.83 2.18
C ILE A 20 9.79 -20.85 2.05
N LYS A 21 10.88 -21.33 1.45
CA LYS A 21 12.02 -20.49 1.06
C LYS A 21 11.49 -19.46 0.07
N ARG A 22 11.26 -18.23 0.54
CA ARG A 22 11.11 -17.08 -0.33
C ARG A 22 12.38 -17.01 -1.18
N GLY A 23 12.24 -16.81 -2.49
CA GLY A 23 13.38 -16.63 -3.39
C GLY A 23 14.30 -15.50 -2.92
N PRO A 24 15.47 -15.32 -3.54
CA PRO A 24 16.39 -14.24 -3.17
C PRO A 24 15.63 -12.91 -3.12
N SER A 25 15.68 -12.24 -1.96
CA SER A 25 15.09 -10.92 -1.81
C SER A 25 15.84 -9.98 -2.72
N LEU A 26 15.16 -9.47 -3.75
CA LEU A 26 15.70 -8.34 -4.49
C LEU A 26 15.90 -7.17 -3.51
N PRO A 27 16.93 -6.34 -3.72
CA PRO A 27 17.07 -5.13 -2.95
C PRO A 27 15.83 -4.24 -3.13
N PRO A 28 15.49 -3.43 -2.12
CA PRO A 28 14.47 -2.40 -2.27
C PRO A 28 14.80 -1.46 -3.45
N PRO A 29 13.82 -1.00 -4.24
CA PRO A 29 14.09 0.05 -5.23
C PRO A 29 14.60 1.33 -4.57
N ASP A 30 15.43 2.06 -5.32
CA ASP A 30 15.80 3.42 -4.97
C ASP A 30 14.57 4.34 -5.02
N VAL A 31 14.62 5.41 -4.24
CA VAL A 31 13.55 6.41 -4.14
C VAL A 31 14.08 7.78 -4.54
N VAL A 32 13.18 8.71 -4.85
CA VAL A 32 13.58 10.10 -5.09
C VAL A 32 14.26 10.70 -3.86
N PRO A 33 15.22 11.63 -4.02
CA PRO A 33 16.00 12.16 -2.89
C PRO A 33 15.16 12.81 -1.80
N SER A 34 14.08 13.49 -2.18
CA SER A 34 13.12 14.07 -1.24
C SER A 34 11.76 14.34 -1.90
N VAL A 35 10.73 14.43 -1.07
CA VAL A 35 9.36 14.78 -1.45
C VAL A 35 8.87 15.91 -0.55
N ASP A 36 8.41 16.99 -1.17
CA ASP A 36 7.67 18.04 -0.49
C ASP A 36 6.21 17.61 -0.36
N LEU A 37 5.84 17.15 0.84
CA LEU A 37 4.48 16.68 1.12
C LEU A 37 3.42 17.77 0.91
N THR A 38 3.77 19.05 1.02
CA THR A 38 2.82 20.16 0.80
C THR A 38 2.48 20.33 -0.68
N ARG A 39 3.38 19.91 -1.58
CA ARG A 39 3.14 19.86 -3.03
C ARG A 39 2.56 18.53 -3.50
N TYR A 40 2.85 17.46 -2.76
CA TYR A 40 2.36 16.12 -3.08
C TYR A 40 0.88 15.92 -2.74
N VAL A 41 0.34 16.67 -1.77
CA VAL A 41 -1.10 16.64 -1.44
C VAL A 41 -1.97 17.12 -2.60
N GLY A 42 -3.19 16.60 -2.65
CA GLY A 42 -4.09 16.77 -3.79
C GLY A 42 -4.53 15.44 -4.38
N THR A 43 -5.13 15.47 -5.56
CA THR A 43 -5.66 14.29 -6.24
C THR A 43 -4.71 13.78 -7.31
N TRP A 44 -4.35 12.52 -7.20
CA TRP A 44 -3.60 11.77 -8.19
C TRP A 44 -4.51 10.77 -8.90
N TYR A 45 -4.27 10.57 -10.20
CA TYR A 45 -5.00 9.62 -11.01
C TYR A 45 -4.12 8.42 -11.31
N GLU A 46 -4.66 7.22 -11.10
CA GLU A 46 -3.94 5.98 -11.41
C GLU A 46 -3.95 5.77 -12.92
N ILE A 47 -2.79 5.99 -13.56
CA ILE A 47 -2.62 5.77 -15.00
C ILE A 47 -2.35 4.28 -15.29
N ALA A 48 -1.56 3.64 -14.45
CA ALA A 48 -1.24 2.22 -14.52
C ALA A 48 -0.98 1.66 -13.12
N SER A 49 -1.27 0.37 -12.93
CA SER A 49 -0.99 -0.33 -11.68
C SER A 49 -0.71 -1.81 -11.95
N TYR A 50 0.11 -2.41 -11.08
CA TYR A 50 0.19 -3.87 -11.04
C TYR A 50 -1.13 -4.45 -10.54
N PRO A 51 -1.60 -5.58 -11.12
CA PRO A 51 -2.83 -6.20 -10.68
C PRO A 51 -2.83 -6.48 -9.18
N ASN A 52 -3.71 -5.81 -8.44
CA ASN A 52 -3.92 -6.05 -7.02
C ASN A 52 -5.37 -6.47 -6.76
N ARG A 53 -5.56 -7.29 -5.73
CA ARG A 53 -6.87 -7.89 -5.42
C ARG A 53 -7.88 -6.84 -4.93
N PHE A 54 -7.40 -5.78 -4.27
CA PHE A 54 -8.24 -4.76 -3.64
C PHE A 54 -8.91 -3.82 -4.64
N GLN A 55 -8.27 -3.58 -5.79
CA GLN A 55 -8.79 -2.74 -6.87
C GLN A 55 -9.40 -3.56 -8.02
N LYS A 56 -9.57 -4.88 -7.88
CA LYS A 56 -10.16 -5.70 -8.94
C LYS A 56 -11.53 -5.14 -9.35
N GLY A 57 -11.70 -4.89 -10.66
CA GLY A 57 -12.93 -4.33 -11.22
C GLY A 57 -13.16 -2.84 -10.96
N CYS A 58 -12.16 -2.12 -10.44
CA CYS A 58 -12.17 -0.66 -10.42
C CYS A 58 -11.84 -0.08 -11.80
N SER A 59 -12.47 1.04 -12.13
CA SER A 59 -12.10 1.92 -13.24
C SER A 59 -12.07 3.38 -12.77
N GLY A 60 -11.22 4.20 -13.40
CA GLY A 60 -11.06 5.62 -13.05
C GLY A 60 -10.60 5.83 -11.61
N THR A 61 -9.61 5.05 -11.17
CA THR A 61 -9.10 5.13 -9.80
C THR A 61 -8.36 6.46 -9.56
N SER A 62 -8.63 7.07 -8.42
CA SER A 62 -7.92 8.25 -7.92
C SER A 62 -7.53 8.07 -6.45
N ALA A 63 -6.48 8.76 -6.03
CA ALA A 63 -6.04 8.87 -4.65
C ALA A 63 -5.95 10.36 -4.28
N THR A 64 -6.73 10.79 -3.30
CA THR A 64 -6.65 12.16 -2.77
C THR A 64 -5.91 12.14 -1.44
N TYR A 65 -4.84 12.93 -1.35
CA TYR A 65 -4.00 13.07 -0.17
C TYR A 65 -4.29 14.40 0.53
N THR A 66 -4.54 14.35 1.83
CA THR A 66 -4.80 15.53 2.66
C THR A 66 -3.84 15.57 3.84
N LEU A 67 -3.08 16.66 4.01
CA LEU A 67 -2.20 16.83 5.17
C LEU A 67 -3.03 17.01 6.44
N MET A 68 -2.67 16.30 7.52
CA MET A 68 -3.34 16.41 8.81
C MET A 68 -2.50 17.23 9.82
N PRO A 69 -3.13 17.80 10.86
CA PRO A 69 -2.44 18.62 11.87
C PRO A 69 -1.31 17.91 12.61
N ASP A 70 -1.35 16.58 12.68
CA ASP A 70 -0.34 15.76 13.34
C ASP A 70 0.79 15.29 12.41
N GLY A 71 0.89 15.87 11.21
CA GLY A 71 1.90 15.56 10.21
C GLY A 71 1.66 14.26 9.44
N GLY A 72 0.58 13.54 9.73
CA GLY A 72 0.13 12.42 8.89
C GLY A 72 -0.58 12.90 7.62
N ILE A 73 -0.89 11.96 6.73
CA ILE A 73 -1.65 12.21 5.50
C ILE A 73 -2.90 11.33 5.51
N GLU A 74 -4.10 11.89 5.36
CA GLU A 74 -5.30 11.12 5.02
C GLU A 74 -5.20 10.72 3.55
N VAL A 75 -5.50 9.45 3.23
CA VAL A 75 -5.53 8.92 1.87
C VAL A 75 -6.96 8.49 1.57
N LEU A 76 -7.59 9.11 0.58
CA LEU A 76 -8.90 8.70 0.07
C LEU A 76 -8.74 8.12 -1.32
N ASN A 77 -8.85 6.80 -1.43
CA ASN A 77 -8.91 6.13 -2.72
C ASN A 77 -10.37 6.04 -3.18
N ARG A 78 -10.64 6.35 -4.45
CA ARG A 78 -11.97 6.26 -5.05
C ARG A 78 -11.88 5.68 -6.45
N CYS A 79 -12.82 4.80 -6.80
CA CYS A 79 -12.97 4.26 -8.14
C CYS A 79 -14.46 4.06 -8.50
N THR A 80 -14.73 3.67 -9.75
CA THR A 80 -16.02 3.11 -10.15
C THR A 80 -15.93 1.59 -10.23
N ARG A 81 -16.83 0.87 -9.56
CA ARG A 81 -16.94 -0.59 -9.61
C ARG A 81 -18.38 -0.98 -9.86
N ALA A 82 -18.63 -1.76 -10.91
CA ALA A 82 -19.98 -2.18 -11.32
C ALA A 82 -20.98 -1.01 -11.41
N GLY A 83 -20.56 0.13 -11.97
CA GLY A 83 -21.38 1.33 -12.14
C GLY A 83 -21.63 2.15 -10.86
N LYS A 84 -21.02 1.79 -9.72
CA LYS A 84 -21.14 2.52 -8.45
C LYS A 84 -19.79 3.08 -8.03
N THR A 85 -19.81 4.19 -7.30
CA THR A 85 -18.61 4.66 -6.61
C THR A 85 -18.23 3.67 -5.50
N ASP A 86 -16.97 3.26 -5.48
CA ASP A 86 -16.33 2.55 -4.36
C ASP A 86 -15.21 3.44 -3.82
N SER A 87 -15.02 3.45 -2.50
CA SER A 87 -14.02 4.30 -1.86
C SER A 87 -13.53 3.73 -0.54
N VAL A 88 -12.26 3.97 -0.23
CA VAL A 88 -11.65 3.59 1.04
C VAL A 88 -10.78 4.71 1.56
N LYS A 89 -10.91 4.99 2.86
CA LYS A 89 -10.07 5.93 3.59
C LYS A 89 -8.97 5.18 4.31
N GLY A 90 -7.77 5.76 4.29
CA GLY A 90 -6.61 5.28 5.00
C GLY A 90 -5.80 6.44 5.51
N ARG A 91 -4.68 6.08 6.15
CA ARG A 91 -3.76 7.04 6.74
C ARG A 91 -2.34 6.66 6.37
N ALA A 92 -1.57 7.63 5.90
CA ALA A 92 -0.15 7.51 5.65
C ALA A 92 0.66 8.31 6.66
N LYS A 93 1.86 7.82 6.96
CA LYS A 93 2.88 8.53 7.75
C LYS A 93 4.24 8.32 7.10
N ALA A 94 5.12 9.31 7.20
CA ALA A 94 6.51 9.17 6.75
C ALA A 94 7.20 8.03 7.52
N ALA A 95 7.78 7.10 6.78
CA ALA A 95 8.68 6.08 7.31
C ALA A 95 10.10 6.63 7.48
N ASP A 96 10.45 7.62 6.67
CA ASP A 96 11.64 8.44 6.78
C ASP A 96 11.24 9.91 6.66
N ALA A 97 11.27 10.62 7.79
CA ALA A 97 10.88 12.03 7.85
C ALA A 97 11.95 12.99 7.28
N SER A 98 13.16 12.51 6.98
CA SER A 98 14.23 13.35 6.41
C SER A 98 14.02 13.61 4.92
N THR A 99 13.51 12.61 4.19
CA THR A 99 13.26 12.69 2.75
C THR A 99 11.77 12.72 2.41
N ASN A 100 10.90 12.14 3.25
CA ASN A 100 9.48 11.88 2.97
C ASN A 100 9.20 11.00 1.74
N ALA A 101 10.22 10.42 1.09
CA ALA A 101 10.05 9.59 -0.10
C ALA A 101 9.53 8.18 0.21
N LYS A 102 9.53 7.78 1.50
CA LYS A 102 9.02 6.51 1.99
C LYS A 102 7.91 6.73 2.99
N LEU A 103 6.76 6.14 2.76
CA LEU A 103 5.58 6.21 3.61
C LEU A 103 5.15 4.80 4.06
N LYS A 104 4.50 4.74 5.22
CA LYS A 104 3.67 3.59 5.63
C LYS A 104 2.21 3.98 5.52
N VAL A 105 1.42 3.20 4.79
CA VAL A 105 0.00 3.45 4.54
C VAL A 105 -0.85 2.38 5.19
N THR A 106 -1.86 2.79 5.96
CA THR A 106 -2.77 1.94 6.71
C THR A 106 -4.20 2.20 6.24
N PHE A 107 -4.82 1.25 5.55
CA PHE A 107 -6.25 1.28 5.23
C PHE A 107 -7.10 0.45 6.20
N PHE A 108 -6.53 -0.61 6.78
CA PHE A 108 -7.19 -1.48 7.74
C PHE A 108 -6.21 -1.86 8.85
N TRP A 109 -6.42 -1.31 10.05
CA TRP A 109 -5.57 -1.60 11.20
C TRP A 109 -5.70 -3.07 11.63
N PRO A 110 -4.60 -3.77 12.01
CA PRO A 110 -3.24 -3.27 12.25
C PRO A 110 -2.27 -3.39 11.07
N PHE A 111 -2.75 -3.55 9.83
CA PHE A 111 -1.90 -3.80 8.66
C PHE A 111 -1.50 -2.50 7.96
N SER A 112 -0.19 -2.35 7.72
CA SER A 112 0.37 -1.23 6.96
C SER A 112 1.18 -1.73 5.77
N GLY A 113 1.05 -1.05 4.65
CA GLY A 113 1.83 -1.27 3.43
C GLY A 113 2.95 -0.24 3.26
N ASP A 114 4.01 -0.64 2.57
CA ASP A 114 5.02 0.28 2.06
C ASP A 114 4.49 1.05 0.85
N TYR A 115 4.71 2.36 0.85
CA TYR A 115 4.42 3.23 -0.29
C TYR A 115 5.65 4.11 -0.52
N TRP A 116 6.40 3.82 -1.58
CA TRP A 116 7.66 4.48 -1.88
C TRP A 116 7.56 5.20 -3.22
N ILE A 117 8.00 6.46 -3.24
CA ILE A 117 7.97 7.31 -4.41
C ILE A 117 9.31 7.14 -5.11
N ILE A 118 9.32 6.37 -6.19
CA ILE A 118 10.54 5.96 -6.90
C ILE A 118 10.97 6.96 -7.97
N GLU A 119 10.01 7.71 -8.49
CA GLU A 119 10.18 8.74 -9.52
C GLU A 119 9.17 9.86 -9.22
N LEU A 120 9.52 11.12 -9.52
CA LEU A 120 8.63 12.26 -9.30
C LEU A 120 8.99 13.38 -10.28
N GLY A 121 7.99 13.88 -11.01
CA GLY A 121 8.16 15.04 -11.89
C GLY A 121 8.53 16.30 -11.11
N ALA A 122 9.34 17.18 -11.71
CA ALA A 122 9.81 18.40 -11.05
C ALA A 122 8.66 19.34 -10.62
N GLN A 123 7.51 19.23 -11.29
CA GLN A 123 6.29 19.99 -10.99
C GLN A 123 5.21 19.16 -10.28
N TYR A 124 5.53 17.96 -9.80
CA TYR A 124 4.58 17.05 -9.15
C TYR A 124 3.43 16.65 -10.08
N GLU A 125 3.72 16.55 -11.38
CA GLU A 125 2.77 16.26 -12.44
C GLU A 125 2.68 14.75 -12.76
N TYR A 126 3.66 13.95 -12.33
CA TYR A 126 3.67 12.49 -12.41
C TYR A 126 4.49 11.89 -11.25
N ALA A 127 4.19 10.63 -10.91
CA ALA A 127 4.89 9.80 -9.93
C ALA A 127 4.70 8.31 -10.28
#